data_AF-A0AAW6SFW9-F1
#
_entry.id   AF-A0AAW6SFW9-F1
#
_cell.length_a   1.000
_cell.length_b   1.000
_cell.length_c   1.000
_cell.angle_alpha   90.00
_cell.angle_beta   90.00
_cell.angle_gamma   90.00
#
_symmetry.space_group_name_H-M   'P 1'
#
loop_
_entity.id
_entity.type
_entity.pdbx_description
1 polymer ?
#
loop_
_entity_poly.entity_id
_entity_poly.type
_entity_poly.pdbx_seq_one_letter_code
_entity_poly.pdbx_strand_id
1 'polypeptide(L)' 'HHIVPMSRQDAFDTSLDVEENIISLCCNCHKQIHLGQGYEDMLKEIYTARKRLLKKVGIDISLENLILYYKMESK' A
#
# COMPACT_ATOMS: atom_id res chain seq x y z
N HIS A 1 -8.26 3.93 -1.54
CA HIS A 1 -7.28 3.56 -0.51
C HIS A 1 -5.91 3.55 -1.15
N HIS A 2 -4.96 4.29 -0.59
CA HIS A 2 -3.60 4.35 -1.11
C HIS A 2 -2.83 3.10 -0.67
N ILE A 3 -2.31 2.32 -1.63
CA ILE A 3 -1.60 1.08 -1.37
C ILE A 3 -0.32 1.39 -0.59
N VAL A 4 0.55 2.26 -1.14
CA VAL A 4 1.61 2.91 -0.38
C VAL A 4 0.98 4.08 0.37
N PRO A 5 1.05 4.11 1.72
CA PRO A 5 0.37 5.14 2.48
C PRO A 5 0.92 6.54 2.18
N MET A 6 0.02 7.53 2.11
CA MET A 6 0.38 8.94 1.84
C MET A 6 1.31 9.53 2.90
N SER A 7 1.31 8.98 4.12
CA SER A 7 2.25 9.32 5.20
C SER A 7 3.72 9.11 4.82
N ARG A 8 3.99 8.36 3.73
CA ARG A 8 5.32 8.04 3.22
C ARG A 8 5.72 8.84 1.99
N GLN A 9 4.98 9.89 1.62
CA GLN A 9 5.28 10.72 0.45
C GLN A 9 6.74 11.20 0.43
N ASP A 10 7.30 11.58 1.58
CA ASP A 10 8.68 12.07 1.69
C ASP A 10 9.75 11.02 1.35
N ALA A 11 9.38 9.73 1.27
CA ALA A 11 10.28 8.64 0.87
C ALA A 11 10.31 8.41 -0.66
N PHE A 12 9.54 9.16 -1.44
CA PHE A 12 9.43 9.00 -2.89
C PHE A 12 9.56 10.34 -3.62
N ASP A 13 10.32 10.34 -4.71
CA ASP A 13 10.47 11.50 -5.60
C ASP A 13 9.22 11.74 -6.48
N THR A 14 8.34 10.73 -6.59
CA THR A 14 7.09 10.78 -7.37
C THR A 14 5.88 10.95 -6.44
N SER A 15 4.81 11.57 -6.95
CA SER A 15 3.55 11.69 -6.20
C SER A 15 2.96 10.32 -5.90
N LEU A 16 2.56 10.09 -4.65
CA LEU A 16 1.78 8.91 -4.24
C LEU A 16 0.29 9.06 -4.53
N ASP A 17 -0.19 10.28 -4.81
CA ASP A 17 -1.57 10.56 -5.24
C ASP A 17 -1.69 10.35 -6.75
N VAL A 18 -1.65 9.08 -7.15
CA VAL A 18 -1.76 8.60 -8.54
C VAL A 18 -2.65 7.37 -8.60
N GLU A 19 -3.35 7.18 -9.72
CA GLU A 19 -4.34 6.11 -9.88
C GLU A 19 -3.77 4.70 -9.63
N GLU A 20 -2.52 4.46 -10.03
CA GLU A 20 -1.84 3.18 -9.84
C GLU A 20 -1.65 2.81 -8.37
N ASN A 21 -1.55 3.82 -7.50
CA ASN A 21 -1.45 3.67 -6.05
C ASN A 21 -2.81 3.62 -5.36
N ILE A 22 -3.91 3.82 -6.08
CA ILE A 22 -5.26 3.84 -5.51
C ILE A 22 -6.01 2.54 -5.84
N ILE A 23 -6.63 1.96 -4.82
CA ILE A 23 -7.54 0.82 -4.95
C ILE A 23 -8.85 1.08 -4.21
N SER A 24 -9.94 0.55 -4.75
CA SER A 24 -11.25 0.52 -4.09
C SER A 24 -11.33 -0.67 -3.16
N LEU A 25 -11.56 -0.41 -1.86
CA LEU A 25 -11.82 -1.43 -0.85
C LEU A 25 -13.18 -1.14 -0.21
N CYS A 26 -13.93 -2.18 0.13
CA CYS A 26 -15.13 -2.01 0.95
C CYS A 26 -14.75 -1.64 2.40
N CYS A 27 -15.72 -1.17 3.20
CA CYS A 27 -15.47 -0.73 4.57
C CYS A 27 -14.80 -1.81 5.44
N ASN A 28 -15.14 -3.09 5.23
CA ASN A 28 -14.57 -4.20 5.98
C ASN A 28 -13.12 -4.48 5.57
N CYS A 29 -12.83 -4.55 4.27
CA CYS A 29 -11.46 -4.73 3.78
C CYS A 29 -10.57 -3.54 4.17
N HIS A 30 -11.09 -2.31 4.10
CA HIS A 30 -10.36 -1.12 4.52
C HIS A 30 -10.03 -1.14 6.01
N LYS A 31 -10.92 -1.64 6.87
CA LYS A 31 -10.63 -1.84 8.30
C LYS A 31 -9.66 -2.99 8.51
N GLN A 32 -9.82 -4.09 7.78
CA GLN A 32 -8.98 -5.28 7.93
C GLN A 32 -7.53 -5.01 7.54
N ILE A 33 -7.28 -4.27 6.45
CA ILE A 33 -5.90 -3.98 6.02
C ILE A 33 -5.11 -3.13 7.02
N HIS A 34 -5.83 -2.33 7.84
CA HIS A 34 -5.24 -1.43 8.82
C HIS A 34 -5.22 -1.99 10.24
N LEU A 35 -6.24 -2.76 10.64
CA LEU A 35 -6.47 -3.17 12.04
C LEU A 35 -6.62 -4.68 12.22
N GLY A 36 -6.80 -5.42 11.13
CA GLY A 36 -7.08 -6.85 11.17
C GLY A 36 -5.82 -7.69 11.30
N GLN A 37 -5.92 -8.83 11.97
CA GLN A 37 -4.86 -9.84 11.92
C GLN A 37 -4.79 -10.47 10.51
N GLY A 38 -3.57 -10.83 10.08
CA GLY A 38 -3.35 -11.43 8.77
C GLY A 38 -3.53 -10.46 7.60
N TYR A 39 -3.48 -9.15 7.84
CA TYR A 39 -3.52 -8.14 6.78
C TYR A 39 -2.34 -8.30 5.80
N GLU A 40 -1.23 -8.91 6.23
CA GLU A 40 -0.06 -9.17 5.39
C GLU A 40 -0.40 -10.00 4.14
N ASP A 41 -1.29 -10.98 4.25
CA ASP A 41 -1.71 -11.81 3.12
C ASP A 41 -2.53 -11.01 2.11
N MET A 42 -3.48 -10.20 2.59
CA MET A 42 -4.25 -9.28 1.75
C MET A 42 -3.33 -8.26 1.06
N LEU A 43 -2.37 -7.69 1.79
CA LEU A 43 -1.41 -6.72 1.26
C LEU A 43 -0.50 -7.36 0.20
N LYS A 44 -0.11 -8.62 0.38
CA LYS A 44 0.67 -9.40 -0.59
C LYS A 44 -0.10 -9.63 -1.89
N GLU A 45 -1.39 -9.95 -1.82
CA GLU A 45 -2.24 -10.10 -3.00
C GLU A 45 -2.37 -8.78 -3.77
N ILE A 46 -2.67 -7.68 -3.07
CA ILE A 46 -2.77 -6.34 -3.65
C ILE A 46 -1.43 -5.94 -4.30
N TYR A 47 -0.32 -6.12 -3.60
CA TYR A 47 1.02 -5.80 -4.10
C TYR A 47 1.35 -6.61 -5.34
N THR A 48 1.10 -7.92 -5.34
CA THR A 48 1.38 -8.78 -6.50
C THR A 48 0.60 -8.32 -7.73
N ALA A 49 -0.66 -7.92 -7.55
CA ALA A 49 -1.50 -7.41 -8.63
C ALA A 49 -1.05 -6.03 -9.15
N ARG A 50 -0.46 -5.18 -8.28
CA ARG A 50 -0.20 -3.76 -8.58
C ARG A 50 1.26 -3.38 -8.76
N LYS A 51 2.22 -4.22 -8.36
CA LYS A 51 3.68 -3.95 -8.36
C LYS A 51 4.17 -3.37 -9.69
N ARG A 52 3.73 -3.94 -10.82
CA ARG A 52 4.15 -3.48 -12.15
C ARG A 52 3.62 -2.07 -12.47
N LEU A 53 2.40 -1.75 -12.05
CA LEU A 53 1.79 -0.44 -12.27
C LEU A 53 2.45 0.62 -11.38
N LEU A 54 2.65 0.32 -10.10
CA LEU A 54 3.39 1.18 -9.17
C LEU A 54 4.79 1.52 -9.72
N LYS A 55 5.54 0.50 -10.17
CA LYS A 55 6.86 0.70 -10.74
C LYS A 55 6.84 1.55 -12.02
N LYS A 56 5.78 1.47 -12.83
CA LYS A 56 5.64 2.26 -14.07
C LYS A 56 5.54 3.76 -13.78
N VAL A 57 4.96 4.16 -12.65
CA VAL A 57 4.82 5.56 -12.22
C VAL A 57 5.94 6.04 -11.27
N GLY A 58 7.00 5.24 -11.12
CA GLY A 58 8.17 5.58 -10.30
C GLY A 58 8.05 5.18 -8.82
N ILE A 59 7.02 4.44 -8.43
CA ILE A 59 6.87 3.91 -7.07
C ILE A 59 7.51 2.51 -7.01
N ASP A 60 8.82 2.45 -6.75
CA ASP A 60 9.55 1.19 -6.57
C ASP A 60 9.67 0.85 -5.09
N ILE A 61 8.87 -0.10 -4.62
CA ILE A 61 8.83 -0.55 -3.22
C ILE A 61 8.81 -2.08 -3.17
N SER A 62 9.52 -2.66 -2.20
CA SER A 62 9.46 -4.09 -1.91
C SER A 62 8.22 -4.44 -1.07
N LEU A 63 7.80 -5.70 -1.09
CA LEU A 63 6.68 -6.16 -0.26
C LEU A 63 6.99 -6.00 1.23
N GLU A 64 8.24 -6.26 1.63
CA GLU A 64 8.71 -6.16 3.01
C GLU A 64 8.62 -4.73 3.52
N ASN A 65 9.05 -3.74 2.72
CA ASN A 65 8.93 -2.32 3.07
C ASN A 65 7.48 -1.86 3.12
N LEU A 66 6.64 -2.35 2.21
CA LEU A 66 5.21 -2.06 2.23
C LEU A 66 4.55 -2.57 3.52
N ILE A 67 4.82 -3.82 3.90
CA ILE A 67 4.34 -4.39 5.18
C ILE A 67 4.86 -3.56 6.37
N LEU A 68 6.14 -3.17 6.36
CA LEU A 68 6.73 -2.35 7.41
C LEU A 68 5.99 -1.01 7.57
N TYR A 69 5.59 -0.36 6.46
CA TYR A 69 4.83 0.89 6.53
C TYR A 69 3.49 0.72 7.26
N TYR A 70 2.72 -0.34 6.97
CA TYR A 70 1.45 -0.62 7.65
C TYR A 70 1.64 -0.98 9.14
N LYS A 71 2.71 -1.70 9.48
CA LYS A 71 3.05 -1.99 10.90
C LYS A 71 3.32 -0.73 11.70
N MET A 72 3.93 0.28 11.09
CA MET A 72 4.25 1.54 11.76
C MET A 72 3.06 2.50 11.85
N GLU A 73 2.03 2.32 11.02
CA GLU A 73 0.78 3.09 11.08
C GLU A 73 -0.20 2.56 12.15
N SER A 74 -0.10 1.28 12.50
CA SER A 74 -0.86 0.66 13.58
C SER A 74 -0.31 1.08 14.95
N LYS A 75 -0.61 2.32 15.37
CA LYS A 75 -0.37 2.81 16.74
C LYS A 75 -1.65 3.30 17.39
#